data_AF-A0A139P540-F1
#
_entry.id   AF-A0A139P540-F1
#
_cell.length_a   1.000
_cell.length_b   1.000
_cell.length_c   1.000
_cell.angle_alpha   90.00
_cell.angle_beta   90.00
_cell.angle_gamma   90.00
#
_symmetry.space_group_name_H-M   'P 1'
#
loop_
_entity.id
_entity.type
_entity.pdbx_description
1 polymer ?
#
loop_
_entity_poly.entity_id
_entity_poly.type
_entity_poly.pdbx_seq_one_letter_code
_entity_poly.pdbx_strand_id
1 'polypeptide(L)' 'MELLKNTTDLIGLKDKNIKILFVLHSQSHIEIRAILDYPAFESGYDDDQNCHHEGI' A
#
# COMPACT_ATOMS: atom_id res chain seq x y z
N MET A 1 -1.61 2.26 -26.69
CA MET A 1 -1.17 2.42 -25.28
C MET A 1 0.20 3.05 -25.31
N GLU A 2 0.39 4.17 -24.63
CA GLU A 2 1.65 4.93 -24.63
C GLU A 2 2.23 4.99 -23.22
N LEU A 3 3.55 4.83 -23.09
CA LEU A 3 4.25 4.91 -21.81
C LEU A 3 4.50 6.37 -21.44
N LEU A 4 3.95 6.83 -20.31
CA LEU A 4 4.31 8.14 -19.75
C LEU A 4 5.57 8.01 -18.89
N LYS A 5 6.55 8.89 -19.13
CA LYS A 5 7.85 8.89 -18.43
C LYS A 5 7.93 9.83 -17.22
N ASN A 6 6.98 10.75 -17.05
CA ASN A 6 7.02 11.80 -16.02
C ASN A 6 5.73 11.83 -15.17
N THR A 7 5.36 10.71 -14.55
CA THR A 7 4.04 10.54 -13.94
C THR A 7 3.93 10.81 -12.45
N THR A 8 5.02 10.82 -11.70
CA THR A 8 4.98 11.03 -10.25
C THR A 8 4.36 12.39 -9.90
N ASP A 9 4.69 13.43 -10.66
CA ASP A 9 4.09 14.77 -10.50
C ASP A 9 2.65 14.84 -11.02
N LEU A 10 2.33 14.07 -12.06
CA LEU A 10 1.01 14.07 -12.70
C LEU A 10 -0.08 13.44 -11.81
N ILE A 11 0.29 12.42 -11.05
CA ILE A 11 -0.65 11.68 -10.20
C ILE A 11 -0.71 12.28 -8.79
N GLY A 12 0.16 13.25 -8.46
CA GLY A 12 0.24 13.87 -7.14
C GLY A 12 0.60 12.88 -6.02
N LEU A 13 1.07 11.69 -6.37
CA LEU A 13 1.37 10.62 -5.42
C LEU A 13 2.77 10.84 -4.85
N LYS A 14 2.83 11.27 -3.57
CA LYS A 14 4.08 11.57 -2.86
C LYS A 14 4.46 10.53 -1.81
N ASP A 15 3.79 9.39 -1.79
CA ASP A 15 4.08 8.34 -0.81
C ASP A 15 5.40 7.64 -1.18
N LYS A 16 6.37 7.70 -0.26
CA LYS A 16 7.70 7.10 -0.40
C LYS A 16 7.68 5.56 -0.43
N ASN A 17 6.63 4.94 0.08
CA ASN A 17 6.45 3.50 0.11
C ASN A 17 5.81 2.99 -1.20
N ILE A 18 5.39 3.88 -2.10
CA ILE A 18 4.82 3.51 -3.41
C ILE A 18 5.82 3.83 -4.51
N LYS A 19 6.41 2.79 -5.10
CA LYS A 19 7.30 2.93 -6.25
C LYS A 19 6.57 2.59 -7.54
N ILE A 20 6.25 3.62 -8.33
CA ILE A 20 5.67 3.43 -9.66
C ILE A 20 6.72 2.80 -10.59
N LEU A 21 6.34 1.69 -11.24
CA LEU A 21 7.17 1.00 -12.22
C LEU A 21 6.96 1.61 -13.61
N PHE A 22 5.71 1.79 -14.01
CA PHE A 22 5.34 2.45 -15.24
C PHE A 22 3.87 2.85 -15.25
N VAL A 23 3.55 3.80 -16.13
CA VAL A 23 2.20 4.30 -16.35
C VAL A 23 1.90 4.25 -17.83
N LEU A 24 0.82 3.56 -18.19
CA LEU A 24 0.34 3.47 -19.55
C LEU A 24 -0.90 4.33 -19.70
N HIS A 25 -0.91 5.18 -20.71
CA HIS A 25 -2.09 5.93 -21.11
C HIS A 25 -2.81 5.19 -22.25
N SER A 26 -4.11 5.01 -22.05
CA SER A 26 -5.08 4.55 -23.03
C SER A 26 -6.08 5.67 -23.30
N GLN A 27 -6.89 5.55 -24.35
CA GLN A 27 -7.87 6.60 -24.70
C GLN A 27 -8.90 6.89 -23.59
N SER A 28 -9.22 5.90 -22.76
CA SER A 28 -10.28 6.01 -21.74
C SER A 28 -9.80 5.91 -20.29
N HIS A 29 -8.56 5.50 -20.07
CA HIS A 29 -8.05 5.22 -18.73
C HIS A 29 -6.52 5.27 -18.69
N ILE A 30 -6.01 5.30 -17.46
CA ILE A 30 -4.60 5.22 -17.15
C ILE A 30 -4.37 3.93 -16.37
N GLU A 31 -3.43 3.10 -16.82
CA GLU A 31 -2.96 1.94 -16.05
C GLU A 31 -1.68 2.30 -15.33
N ILE A 32 -1.62 2.00 -14.03
CA ILE A 32 -0.45 2.23 -13.19
C ILE A 32 -0.02 0.88 -12.63
N ARG A 33 1.25 0.52 -12.81
CA ARG A 33 1.87 -0.59 -12.08
C ARG A 33 2.86 -0.05 -11.07
N ALA A 34 2.76 -0.50 -9.83
CA ALA A 34 3.59 -0.03 -8.73
C ALA A 34 3.93 -1.16 -7.76
N ILE A 35 5.00 -0.97 -7.00
CA ILE A 35 5.37 -1.78 -5.84
C ILE A 35 4.99 -1.01 -4.58
N LEU A 36 4.37 -1.70 -3.63
CA LEU A 36 3.99 -1.18 -2.32
C LEU A 36 4.93 -1.78 -1.28
N ASP A 37 5.80 -0.95 -0.71
CA ASP A 37 6.76 -1.32 0.32
C ASP A 37 6.30 -0.77 1.67
N TYR A 38 5.10 -1.20 2.09
CA TYR A 38 4.61 -0.87 3.42
C TYR A 38 5.05 -1.97 4.40
N PRO A 39 5.57 -1.59 5.59
CA PRO A 39 5.81 -2.56 6.63
C PRO A 39 4.48 -3.25 6.95
N ALA A 40 4.53 -4.56 7.17
CA ALA A 40 3.40 -5.28 7.72
C ALA A 40 3.01 -4.59 9.04
N PHE A 41 1.74 -4.23 9.17
CA PHE A 41 1.23 -3.70 10.43
C PHE A 41 1.24 -4.89 11.40
N GLU A 42 2.21 -4.93 12.31
CA GLU A 42 2.19 -5.90 13.40
C GLU A 42 1.00 -5.54 14.28
N SER A 43 -0.14 -6.21 14.07
CA SER A 43 -1.22 -6.15 15.03
C SER A 43 -0.71 -6.82 16.30
N GLY A 44 -0.38 -6.02 17.31
CA GLY A 44 -0.29 -6.49 18.68
C GLY A 44 -1.68 -6.94 19.11
N TYR A 45 -2.04 -8.18 18.78
CA TYR A 45 -3.01 -8.92 19.58
C TYR A 45 -2.23 -9.40 20.80
N ASP A 46 -2.20 -8.57 21.84
CA ASP A 46 -1.89 -9.01 23.18
C ASP A 46 -2.99 -10.00 23.59
N ASP A 47 -2.73 -11.28 23.33
CA ASP A 47 -3.53 -12.41 23.81
C ASP A 47 -3.30 -12.53 25.33
N ASP A 48 -3.82 -11.55 26.10
CA ASP A 48 -3.92 -11.61 27.56
C ASP A 48 -5.05 -12.59 27.93
N GLN A 49 -4.88 -13.87 27.57
CA GLN A 49 -5.61 -14.95 28.22
C GLN A 49 -5.03 -15.15 29.61
N ASN A 50 -5.51 -14.35 30.56
CA ASN A 50 -5.42 -14.68 31.97
C ASN A 50 -6.81 -14.65 32.61
N CYS A 51 -7.69 -15.55 32.19
CA CYS A 51 -8.88 -15.89 32.96
C CYS A 51 -8.46 -16.66 34.22
N HIS A 52 -8.12 -15.94 35.29
CA HIS A 52 -8.01 -16.54 36.62
C HIS A 52 -9.41 -17.03 37.03
N HIS A 53 -9.55 -18.34 36.99
CA HIS A 53 -10.58 -19.07 37.72
C HIS A 53 -10.25 -18.97 39.20
N GLU A 54 -10.81 -17.98 39.89
CA GLU A 54 -10.86 -18.00 41.36
C GLU A 54 -12.30 -18.34 41.72
N GLY A 55 -12.56 -19.65 41.81
CA GLY A 55 -13.66 -20.15 42.61
C GLY A 55 -13.30 -20.00 44.09
N ILE A 56 -14.22 -19.43 44.86
CA ILE A 56 -14.69 -19.86 46.19
C ILE A 56 -16.03 -19.14 46.42
#